data_AF-A0A355F8A3-F1
#
_entry.id   AF-A0A355F8A3-F1
#
_cell.length_a   1.000
_cell.length_b   1.000
_cell.length_c   1.000
_cell.angle_alpha   90.00
_cell.angle_beta   90.00
_cell.angle_gamma   90.00
#
_symmetry.space_group_name_H-M   'P 1'
#
loop_
_entity.id
_entity.type
_entity.pdbx_description
1 polymer ?
#
loop_
_entity_poly.entity_id
_entity_poly.type
_entity_poly.pdbx_seq_one_letter_code
_entity_poly.pdbx_strand_id
1 'polypeptide(L)'
;MSTPQGTAPEVVPEPGWEPVKPFRLEGGRGSFVSGDPRGDRLRVSYFRRIDDGLLVGRAWFGPGAQGPPGHAHGGSIAAVLDEAMGAAAWLAGHLVVAVRLDTRFRKMLPLGTDTFLEASLTGVEGRKVHARGRLLSPGGELFAEADGVFVELDAERFRPLLEQAAAARGVSVEELLRAVPGRGPGPG
;
A
#
# COMPACT_ATOMS: atom_id res chain seq x y z
N MET A 1 16.82 15.80 25.53
CA MET A 1 15.39 16.16 25.58
C MET A 1 14.65 15.12 24.76
N SER A 2 13.89 14.24 25.42
CA SER A 2 13.17 13.15 24.74
C SER A 2 11.99 13.75 23.98
N THR A 3 11.98 13.57 22.66
CA THR A 3 10.84 13.94 21.81
C THR A 3 9.58 13.26 22.35
N PRO A 4 8.43 13.96 22.49
CA PRO A 4 7.20 13.32 22.90
C PRO A 4 6.91 12.16 21.95
N GLN A 5 6.77 10.95 22.49
CA GLN A 5 6.27 9.78 21.77
C GLN A 5 4.82 10.08 21.42
N GLY A 6 4.58 10.71 20.27
CA GLY A 6 3.24 11.02 19.79
C GLY A 6 2.44 9.72 19.73
N THR A 7 1.32 9.66 20.41
CA THR A 7 0.34 8.59 20.23
C THR A 7 -0.14 8.64 18.78
N ALA A 8 -0.16 7.50 18.10
CA ALA A 8 -0.71 7.49 16.75
C ALA A 8 -2.16 7.99 16.80
N PRO A 9 -2.55 8.86 15.86
CA PRO A 9 -3.90 9.37 15.80
C PRO A 9 -4.88 8.25 15.49
N GLU A 10 -6.12 8.42 15.94
CA GLU A 10 -7.22 7.58 15.49
C GLU A 10 -7.42 7.80 13.98
N VAL A 11 -7.42 6.71 13.23
CA VAL A 11 -7.69 6.78 11.79
C VAL A 11 -9.18 6.95 11.59
N VAL A 12 -9.60 8.14 11.19
CA VAL A 12 -10.97 8.43 10.77
C VAL A 12 -10.99 8.64 9.26
N PRO A 13 -11.83 7.91 8.50
CA PRO A 13 -12.00 8.16 7.07
C PRO A 13 -12.58 9.56 6.84
N GLU A 14 -12.11 10.23 5.79
CA GLU A 14 -12.75 11.46 5.31
C GLU A 14 -14.14 11.16 4.72
N PRO A 15 -15.06 12.15 4.67
CA PRO A 15 -16.33 11.99 3.97
C PRO A 15 -16.13 11.49 2.53
N GLY A 16 -16.86 10.44 2.15
CA GLY A 16 -16.75 9.81 0.83
C GLY A 16 -15.59 8.81 0.69
N TRP A 17 -14.93 8.42 1.79
CA TRP A 17 -13.92 7.37 1.80
C TRP A 17 -14.49 6.08 2.37
N GLU A 18 -14.45 5.00 1.59
CA GLU A 18 -14.89 3.67 2.01
C GLU A 18 -13.70 2.80 2.40
N PRO A 19 -13.68 2.18 3.59
CA PRO A 19 -12.59 1.30 3.99
C PRO A 19 -12.40 0.15 3.01
N VAL A 20 -11.15 -0.08 2.60
CA VAL A 20 -10.78 -1.23 1.77
C VAL A 20 -9.79 -2.11 2.49
N LYS A 21 -9.88 -3.41 2.21
CA LYS A 21 -8.85 -4.37 2.58
C LYS A 21 -8.23 -4.84 1.27
N PRO A 22 -7.10 -4.24 0.85
CA PRO A 22 -6.40 -4.71 -0.33
C PRO A 22 -6.13 -6.21 -0.22
N PHE A 23 -5.99 -6.86 -1.36
CA PHE A 23 -5.62 -8.26 -1.42
C PHE A 23 -4.32 -8.52 -0.61
N ARG A 24 -4.10 -9.73 -0.12
CA ARG A 24 -2.96 -10.04 0.76
C ARG A 24 -2.37 -11.40 0.40
N LEU A 25 -1.10 -11.43 0.00
CA LEU A 25 -0.39 -12.67 -0.34
C LEU A 25 0.39 -13.24 0.86
N GLU A 26 0.46 -12.53 1.99
CA GLU A 26 1.34 -12.82 3.12
C GLU A 26 0.82 -13.91 4.07
N GLY A 27 -0.17 -14.68 3.63
CA GLY A 27 -0.60 -15.89 4.36
C GLY A 27 -1.09 -15.62 5.79
N GLY A 28 -1.80 -14.53 6.02
CA GLY A 28 -2.42 -14.24 7.31
C GLY A 28 -1.50 -13.65 8.39
N ARG A 29 -0.20 -13.48 8.13
CA ARG A 29 0.74 -12.86 9.09
C ARG A 29 0.70 -11.32 9.11
N GLY A 30 -0.10 -10.72 8.22
CA GLY A 30 -0.08 -9.29 7.96
C GLY A 30 1.04 -8.91 6.99
N SER A 31 0.92 -7.75 6.34
CA SER A 31 1.95 -7.25 5.45
C SER A 31 3.06 -6.55 6.22
N PHE A 32 4.20 -6.31 5.56
CA PHE A 32 5.33 -5.58 6.15
C PHE A 32 4.97 -4.16 6.61
N VAL A 33 4.02 -3.49 5.93
CA VAL A 33 3.68 -2.09 6.19
C VAL A 33 2.44 -1.92 7.06
N SER A 34 1.37 -2.68 6.78
CA SER A 34 0.07 -2.55 7.44
C SER A 34 -0.35 -3.83 8.17
N GLY A 35 0.60 -4.71 8.50
CA GLY A 35 0.38 -5.92 9.29
C GLY A 35 0.27 -5.68 10.80
N ASP A 36 0.81 -4.57 11.31
CA ASP A 36 0.83 -4.25 12.75
C ASP A 36 0.10 -2.92 13.03
N PRO A 37 -1.23 -2.92 13.19
CA PRO A 37 -2.02 -1.70 13.42
C PRO A 37 -1.79 -1.07 14.79
N ARG A 38 -1.05 -1.73 15.71
CA ARG A 38 -0.76 -1.24 17.06
C ARG A 38 0.73 -0.97 17.29
N GLY A 39 1.57 -1.30 16.33
CA GLY A 39 3.02 -1.11 16.39
C GLY A 39 3.43 0.35 16.51
N ASP A 40 4.68 0.57 16.88
CA ASP A 40 5.29 1.89 17.01
C ASP A 40 6.08 2.32 15.75
N ARG A 41 6.06 1.50 14.69
CA ARG A 41 6.81 1.75 13.44
C ARG A 41 5.92 2.37 12.37
N LEU A 42 5.00 1.60 11.81
CA LEU A 42 4.09 2.04 10.74
C LEU A 42 2.66 1.68 11.15
N ARG A 43 1.73 2.59 10.89
CA ARG A 43 0.30 2.28 10.90
C ARG A 43 -0.30 2.88 9.64
N VAL A 44 -0.87 2.03 8.80
CA VAL A 44 -1.43 2.44 7.51
C VAL A 44 -2.83 1.88 7.36
N SER A 45 -3.73 2.71 6.89
CA SER A 45 -5.11 2.34 6.60
C SER A 45 -5.48 2.84 5.21
N TYR A 46 -6.17 1.99 4.46
CA TYR A 46 -6.53 2.23 3.07
C TYR A 46 -8.04 2.38 2.92
N PHE A 47 -8.41 3.26 2.01
CA PHE A 47 -9.79 3.55 1.63
C PHE A 47 -9.87 3.68 0.11
N ARG A 48 -11.09 3.57 -0.40
CA ARG A 48 -11.45 3.94 -1.77
C ARG A 48 -12.22 5.25 -1.69
N ARG A 49 -11.80 6.26 -2.44
CA ARG A 49 -12.59 7.47 -2.61
C ARG A 49 -13.75 7.19 -3.56
N ILE A 50 -14.99 7.44 -3.14
CA ILE A 50 -16.20 7.06 -3.89
C ILE A 50 -16.32 7.82 -5.22
N ASP A 51 -15.87 9.07 -5.24
CA ASP A 51 -16.05 10.00 -6.37
C ASP A 51 -15.32 9.56 -7.65
N ASP A 52 -14.08 9.08 -7.53
CA ASP A 52 -13.20 8.73 -8.63
C ASP A 52 -12.58 7.34 -8.52
N GLY A 53 -12.84 6.62 -7.43
CA GLY A 53 -12.33 5.29 -7.18
C GLY A 53 -10.86 5.22 -6.80
N LEU A 54 -10.20 6.36 -6.52
CA LEU A 54 -8.79 6.42 -6.15
C LEU A 54 -8.53 5.64 -4.85
N LEU A 55 -7.40 4.92 -4.79
CA LEU A 55 -6.90 4.41 -3.52
C LEU A 55 -6.34 5.60 -2.72
N VAL A 56 -6.93 5.83 -1.55
CA VAL A 56 -6.49 6.85 -0.62
C VAL A 56 -6.19 6.20 0.73
N GLY A 57 -5.46 6.89 1.60
CA GLY A 57 -5.06 6.31 2.87
C GLY A 57 -4.55 7.30 3.89
N ARG A 58 -4.41 6.80 5.11
CA ARG A 58 -3.70 7.47 6.21
C ARG A 58 -2.48 6.64 6.55
N ALA A 59 -1.33 7.28 6.65
CA ALA A 59 -0.09 6.63 7.05
C ALA A 59 0.57 7.41 8.18
N TRP A 60 0.81 6.72 9.29
CA TRP A 60 1.50 7.26 10.45
C TRP A 60 2.85 6.59 10.62
N PHE A 61 3.88 7.42 10.80
CA PHE A 61 5.27 7.00 10.96
C PHE A 61 5.69 7.26 12.41
N GLY A 62 5.73 6.19 13.20
CA GLY A 62 6.04 6.26 14.61
C GLY A 62 7.54 6.22 14.93
N PRO A 63 7.92 6.26 16.22
CA PRO A 63 9.31 6.26 16.65
C PRO A 63 10.16 5.12 16.06
N GLY A 64 9.57 3.94 15.89
CA GLY A 64 10.25 2.77 15.33
C GLY A 64 10.60 2.89 13.85
N ALA A 65 10.07 3.91 13.14
CA ALA A 65 10.36 4.20 11.75
C ALA A 65 11.45 5.27 11.56
N GLN A 66 12.14 5.69 12.63
CA GLN A 66 13.19 6.71 12.57
C GLN A 66 14.32 6.32 11.61
N GLY A 67 14.72 7.26 10.76
CA GLY A 67 15.98 7.24 10.04
C GLY A 67 16.87 8.36 10.55
N PRO A 68 16.85 9.56 9.94
CA PRO A 68 17.48 10.73 10.53
C PRO A 68 16.83 11.10 11.88
N PRO A 69 17.54 11.81 12.79
CA PRO A 69 16.96 12.24 14.05
C PRO A 69 15.64 12.99 13.86
N GLY A 70 14.56 12.51 14.49
CA GLY A 70 13.22 13.11 14.43
C GLY A 70 12.46 12.93 13.11
N HIS A 71 13.00 12.19 12.14
CA HIS A 71 12.38 12.02 10.82
C HIS A 71 12.27 10.55 10.40
N ALA A 72 11.26 10.23 9.61
CA ALA A 72 11.07 8.87 9.10
C ALA A 72 12.20 8.47 8.13
N HIS A 73 12.56 7.18 8.19
CA HIS A 73 13.52 6.58 7.29
C HIS A 73 13.00 6.56 5.85
N GLY A 74 13.81 6.97 4.88
CA GLY A 74 13.39 7.00 3.46
C GLY A 74 12.89 5.63 2.96
N GLY A 75 13.53 4.54 3.41
CA GLY A 75 13.09 3.18 3.12
C GLY A 75 11.71 2.81 3.69
N SER A 76 11.29 3.37 4.83
CA SER A 76 9.93 3.10 5.35
C SER A 76 8.88 3.86 4.54
N ILE A 77 9.19 5.10 4.12
CA ILE A 77 8.34 5.87 3.20
C ILE A 77 8.20 5.15 1.85
N ALA A 78 9.31 4.65 1.29
CA ALA A 78 9.29 3.89 0.04
C ALA A 78 8.46 2.61 0.15
N ALA A 79 8.56 1.88 1.27
CA ALA A 79 7.75 0.69 1.51
C ALA A 79 6.24 1.00 1.59
N VAL A 80 5.87 2.10 2.25
CA VAL A 80 4.46 2.57 2.28
C VAL A 80 3.96 2.89 0.88
N LEU A 81 4.75 3.59 0.07
CA LEU A 81 4.38 3.93 -1.31
C LEU A 81 4.29 2.68 -2.21
N ASP A 82 5.19 1.71 -2.05
CA ASP A 82 5.14 0.42 -2.74
C ASP A 82 3.84 -0.33 -2.43
N GLU A 83 3.52 -0.52 -1.16
CA GLU A 83 2.29 -1.21 -0.76
C GLU A 83 1.04 -0.48 -1.25
N ALA A 84 1.03 0.86 -1.22
CA ALA A 84 -0.08 1.66 -1.73
C ALA A 84 -0.30 1.46 -3.23
N MET A 85 0.77 1.53 -4.02
CA MET A 85 0.68 1.34 -5.47
C MET A 85 0.28 -0.09 -5.83
N GLY A 86 0.82 -1.10 -5.12
CA GLY A 86 0.41 -2.50 -5.28
C GLY A 86 -1.05 -2.73 -4.89
N ALA A 87 -1.51 -2.11 -3.79
CA ALA A 87 -2.90 -2.16 -3.36
C ALA A 87 -3.85 -1.54 -4.39
N ALA A 88 -3.47 -0.41 -4.99
CA ALA A 88 -4.25 0.22 -6.07
C ALA A 88 -4.37 -0.73 -7.28
N ALA A 89 -3.28 -1.40 -7.67
CA ALA A 89 -3.30 -2.40 -8.74
C ALA A 89 -4.20 -3.61 -8.39
N TRP A 90 -4.11 -4.13 -7.16
CA TRP A 90 -4.95 -5.23 -6.71
C TRP A 90 -6.45 -4.87 -6.67
N LEU A 91 -6.80 -3.65 -6.25
CA LEU A 91 -8.19 -3.18 -6.27
C LEU A 91 -8.73 -2.98 -7.68
N ALA A 92 -7.86 -2.63 -8.63
CA ALA A 92 -8.18 -2.58 -10.05
C ALA A 92 -8.23 -3.97 -10.71
N GLY A 93 -7.97 -5.04 -9.97
CA GLY A 93 -8.07 -6.43 -10.43
C GLY A 93 -6.81 -7.02 -11.07
N HIS A 94 -5.70 -6.30 -10.98
CA HIS A 94 -4.41 -6.79 -11.45
C HIS A 94 -3.65 -7.42 -10.30
N LEU A 95 -3.62 -8.76 -10.22
CA LEU A 95 -2.80 -9.46 -9.23
C LEU A 95 -1.31 -9.35 -9.60
N VAL A 96 -0.60 -8.42 -8.98
CA VAL A 96 0.76 -8.05 -9.39
C VAL A 96 1.80 -8.17 -8.27
N VAL A 97 3.09 -8.16 -8.67
CA VAL A 97 4.25 -7.91 -7.80
C VAL A 97 5.11 -6.79 -8.36
N ALA A 98 5.79 -6.04 -7.49
CA ALA A 98 6.68 -4.96 -7.89
C ALA A 98 7.90 -5.49 -8.65
N VAL A 99 8.28 -4.80 -9.73
CA VAL A 99 9.53 -5.06 -10.49
C VAL A 99 10.44 -3.84 -10.60
N ARG A 100 9.89 -2.63 -10.42
CA ARG A 100 10.66 -1.39 -10.34
C ARG A 100 9.93 -0.38 -9.46
N LEU A 101 10.67 0.29 -8.59
CA LEU A 101 10.19 1.40 -7.79
C LEU A 101 11.17 2.57 -7.95
N ASP A 102 10.64 3.74 -8.31
CA ASP A 102 11.38 5.00 -8.33
C ASP A 102 10.69 5.95 -7.36
N THR A 103 11.37 6.34 -6.27
CA THR A 103 10.81 7.21 -5.22
C THR A 103 11.60 8.50 -5.13
N ARG A 104 10.89 9.63 -5.20
CA ARG A 104 11.44 10.97 -5.05
C ARG A 104 11.06 11.52 -3.68
N PHE A 105 12.05 11.72 -2.81
CA PHE A 105 11.89 12.37 -1.52
C PHE A 105 11.96 13.89 -1.70
N ARG A 106 10.84 14.57 -1.49
CA ARG A 106 10.71 16.01 -1.71
C ARG A 106 11.03 16.80 -0.44
N LYS A 107 10.57 16.31 0.71
CA LYS A 107 10.75 16.94 2.02
C LYS A 107 10.95 15.88 3.10
N MET A 108 11.66 16.27 4.15
CA MET A 108 11.84 15.43 5.34
C MET A 108 10.48 15.24 6.01
N LEU A 109 10.16 14.00 6.41
CA LEU A 109 8.93 13.66 7.10
C LEU A 109 9.17 13.63 8.62
N PRO A 110 8.62 14.57 9.41
CA PRO A 110 8.70 14.48 10.87
C PRO A 110 7.98 13.23 11.39
N LEU A 111 8.59 12.54 12.35
CA LEU A 111 7.92 11.43 13.05
C LEU A 111 6.66 11.92 13.76
N GLY A 112 5.68 11.02 13.89
CA GLY A 112 4.39 11.34 14.50
C GLY A 112 3.40 12.04 13.57
N THR A 113 3.80 12.39 12.35
CA THR A 113 2.91 13.02 11.35
C THR A 113 1.87 12.02 10.87
N ASP A 114 0.60 12.45 10.84
CA ASP A 114 -0.50 11.72 10.21
C ASP A 114 -0.59 12.12 8.73
N THR A 115 0.00 11.31 7.85
CA THR A 115 0.10 11.66 6.43
C THR A 115 -1.11 11.15 5.65
N PHE A 116 -1.41 11.86 4.56
CA PHE A 116 -2.33 11.39 3.54
C PHE A 116 -1.56 10.64 2.45
N LEU A 117 -2.16 9.56 1.97
CA LEU A 117 -1.62 8.70 0.93
C LEU A 117 -2.60 8.66 -0.24
N GLU A 118 -2.09 8.75 -1.45
CA GLU A 118 -2.86 8.60 -2.69
C GLU A 118 -2.13 7.63 -3.62
N ALA A 119 -2.83 6.70 -4.25
CA ALA A 119 -2.26 5.86 -5.29
C ALA A 119 -3.26 5.55 -6.41
N SER A 120 -2.79 5.57 -7.65
CA SER A 120 -3.57 5.27 -8.86
C SER A 120 -2.75 4.50 -9.87
N LEU A 121 -3.45 3.80 -10.76
CA LEU A 121 -2.85 3.30 -11.99
C LEU A 121 -2.62 4.44 -12.97
N THR A 122 -1.46 4.41 -13.64
CA THR A 122 -1.10 5.35 -14.70
C THR A 122 -1.13 4.70 -16.08
N GLY A 123 -1.20 3.36 -16.16
CA GLY A 123 -1.37 2.63 -17.42
C GLY A 123 -1.14 1.13 -17.28
N VAL A 124 -1.53 0.37 -18.31
CA VAL A 124 -1.29 -1.07 -18.42
C VAL A 124 -0.71 -1.37 -19.80
N GLU A 125 0.43 -2.06 -19.85
CA GLU A 125 1.16 -2.43 -21.06
C GLU A 125 1.46 -3.93 -21.05
N GLY A 126 0.59 -4.71 -21.68
CA GLY A 126 0.64 -6.18 -21.59
C GLY A 126 0.47 -6.62 -20.13
N ARG A 127 1.48 -7.30 -19.58
CA ARG A 127 1.50 -7.73 -18.16
C ARG A 127 2.05 -6.67 -17.20
N LYS A 128 2.53 -5.53 -17.71
CA LYS A 128 3.09 -4.47 -16.87
C LYS A 128 1.97 -3.52 -16.46
N VAL A 129 1.85 -3.28 -15.17
CA VAL A 129 0.93 -2.32 -14.58
C VAL A 129 1.76 -1.17 -14.01
N HIS A 130 1.48 0.03 -14.48
CA HIS A 130 2.14 1.25 -14.05
C HIS A 130 1.26 1.95 -13.02
N ALA A 131 1.87 2.40 -11.93
CA ALA A 131 1.17 3.07 -10.85
C ALA A 131 1.98 4.26 -10.34
N ARG A 132 1.28 5.20 -9.71
CA ARG A 132 1.87 6.35 -9.03
C ARG A 132 1.32 6.45 -7.61
N GLY A 133 2.20 6.75 -6.67
CA GLY A 133 1.88 7.00 -5.26
C GLY A 133 2.35 8.38 -4.80
N ARG A 134 1.60 9.00 -3.89
CA ARG A 134 1.95 10.29 -3.26
C ARG A 134 1.72 10.22 -1.76
N LEU A 135 2.66 10.77 -1.00
CA LEU A 135 2.58 10.93 0.45
C LEU A 135 2.58 12.43 0.78
N LEU A 136 1.49 12.89 1.38
CA LEU A 136 1.23 14.30 1.64
C LEU A 136 1.07 14.59 3.14
N SER A 137 1.39 15.82 3.54
CA SER A 137 1.05 16.34 4.86
C SER A 137 -0.47 16.57 4.99
N PRO A 138 -0.99 16.75 6.22
CA PRO A 138 -2.36 17.19 6.43
C PRO A 138 -2.75 18.46 5.65
N GLY A 139 -1.78 19.34 5.37
CA GLY A 139 -1.97 20.57 4.59
C GLY A 139 -1.79 20.40 3.08
N GLY A 140 -1.62 19.18 2.56
CA GLY A 140 -1.46 18.90 1.13
C GLY A 140 -0.03 19.07 0.59
N GLU A 141 0.96 19.26 1.47
CA GLU A 141 2.36 19.39 1.06
C GLU A 141 2.96 18.02 0.72
N LEU A 142 3.67 17.91 -0.41
CA LEU A 142 4.24 16.64 -0.86
C LEU A 142 5.53 16.30 -0.10
N PHE A 143 5.53 15.20 0.65
CA PHE A 143 6.73 14.64 1.28
C PHE A 143 7.50 13.73 0.34
N ALA A 144 6.79 12.84 -0.34
CA ALA A 144 7.38 11.92 -1.31
C ALA A 144 6.36 11.52 -2.38
N GLU A 145 6.86 11.17 -3.55
CA GLU A 145 6.08 10.57 -4.64
C GLU A 145 6.86 9.40 -5.24
N ALA A 146 6.16 8.43 -5.80
CA ALA A 146 6.77 7.29 -6.45
C ALA A 146 6.08 6.93 -7.76
N ASP A 147 6.88 6.45 -8.71
CA ASP A 147 6.41 5.75 -9.91
C ASP A 147 6.83 4.27 -9.80
N GLY A 148 5.84 3.38 -9.92
CA GLY A 148 6.03 1.94 -9.82
C GLY A 148 5.73 1.23 -11.13
N VAL A 149 6.49 0.17 -11.40
CA VAL A 149 6.14 -0.84 -12.41
C VAL A 149 5.95 -2.15 -11.69
N PHE A 150 4.77 -2.72 -11.89
CA PHE A 150 4.35 -4.00 -11.35
C PHE A 150 4.11 -4.95 -12.51
N VAL A 151 4.23 -6.25 -12.26
CA VAL A 151 3.96 -7.28 -13.27
C VAL A 151 2.92 -8.25 -12.74
N GLU A 152 1.91 -8.52 -13.56
CA GLU A 152 0.88 -9.51 -13.24
C GLU A 152 1.48 -10.90 -13.04
N LEU A 153 1.00 -11.57 -12.00
CA LEU A 153 1.40 -12.92 -11.67
C LEU A 153 0.86 -13.90 -12.71
N ASP A 154 1.78 -14.58 -13.37
CA ASP A 154 1.50 -15.78 -14.13
C ASP A 154 1.20 -16.93 -13.15
N ALA A 155 -0.03 -17.42 -13.16
CA ALA A 155 -0.49 -18.41 -12.19
C ALA A 155 0.35 -19.71 -12.20
N GLU A 156 0.84 -20.14 -13.37
CA GLU A 156 1.69 -21.32 -13.52
C GLU A 156 3.08 -21.06 -12.96
N ARG A 157 3.69 -19.93 -13.34
CA ARG A 157 5.05 -19.60 -12.89
C ARG A 157 5.12 -19.33 -11.38
N PHE A 158 4.08 -18.75 -10.82
CA PHE A 158 4.00 -18.38 -9.40
C PHE A 158 3.14 -19.36 -8.59
N ARG A 159 2.88 -20.56 -9.15
CA ARG A 159 2.12 -21.64 -8.52
C ARG A 159 2.56 -21.92 -7.07
N PRO A 160 3.87 -22.06 -6.74
CA PRO A 160 4.30 -22.34 -5.37
C PRO A 160 4.02 -21.20 -4.38
N LEU A 161 4.19 -19.94 -4.81
CA LEU A 161 3.87 -18.78 -3.98
C LEU A 161 2.37 -18.74 -3.66
N LEU A 162 1.55 -18.96 -4.69
CA LEU A 162 0.09 -18.98 -4.54
C LEU A 162 -0.37 -20.16 -3.66
N GLU A 163 0.27 -21.32 -3.73
CA GLU A 163 0.00 -22.46 -2.84
C GLU A 163 0.32 -22.13 -1.38
N GLN A 164 1.48 -21.51 -1.12
CA GLN A 164 1.85 -21.08 0.23
C GLN A 164 0.85 -20.06 0.79
N ALA A 165 0.48 -19.06 -0.02
CA ALA A 165 -0.49 -18.05 0.37
C ALA A 165 -1.88 -18.65 0.64
N ALA A 166 -2.32 -19.61 -0.19
CA ALA A 166 -3.60 -20.30 -0.05
C ALA A 166 -3.62 -21.21 1.18
N ALA A 167 -2.58 -22.03 1.38
CA ALA A 167 -2.42 -22.91 2.53
C ALA A 167 -2.42 -22.14 3.86
N ALA A 168 -1.71 -21.01 3.91
CA ALA A 168 -1.67 -20.16 5.10
C ALA A 168 -3.02 -19.47 5.41
N ARG A 169 -3.94 -19.43 4.45
CA ARG A 169 -5.31 -18.92 4.60
C ARG A 169 -6.35 -20.03 4.72
N GLY A 170 -5.95 -21.31 4.62
CA GLY A 170 -6.85 -22.45 4.66
C GLY A 170 -7.83 -22.51 3.48
N VAL A 171 -7.46 -21.97 2.31
CA VAL A 171 -8.28 -21.96 1.10
C VAL A 171 -7.55 -22.62 -0.07
N SER A 172 -8.27 -22.97 -1.13
CA SER A 172 -7.69 -23.32 -2.42
C SER A 172 -7.16 -22.09 -3.15
N VAL A 173 -6.42 -22.34 -4.22
CA VAL A 173 -5.78 -21.26 -4.99
C VAL A 173 -6.80 -20.59 -5.88
N GLU A 174 -7.75 -21.36 -6.38
CA GLU A 174 -8.87 -20.89 -7.17
C GLU A 174 -9.74 -19.96 -6.32
N GLU A 175 -9.98 -20.29 -5.06
CA GLU A 175 -10.67 -19.41 -4.10
C GLU A 175 -9.85 -18.15 -3.80
N LEU A 176 -8.54 -18.28 -3.60
CA LEU A 176 -7.64 -17.15 -3.42
C LEU A 176 -7.68 -16.19 -4.61
N LEU A 177 -7.63 -16.70 -5.84
CA LEU A 177 -7.67 -15.91 -7.07
C LEU A 177 -9.05 -15.27 -7.33
N ARG A 178 -10.15 -15.96 -6.96
CA ARG A 178 -11.51 -15.40 -7.05
C ARG A 178 -11.75 -14.24 -6.09
N ALA A 179 -10.98 -14.15 -5.01
CA ALA A 179 -11.09 -13.06 -4.04
C ALA A 179 -10.40 -11.76 -4.50
N VAL A 180 -9.67 -11.77 -5.62
CA VAL A 180 -9.11 -10.55 -6.23
C VAL A 180 -10.26 -9.74 -6.83
N PRO A 181 -10.52 -8.51 -6.35
CA PRO A 181 -11.59 -7.66 -6.88
C PRO A 181 -11.44 -7.42 -8.38
N GLY A 182 -12.52 -7.25 -9.14
CA GLY A 182 -12.42 -6.70 -10.49
C GLY A 182 -11.93 -7.64 -11.60
N ARG A 183 -11.88 -8.97 -11.38
CA ARG A 183 -11.73 -9.94 -12.49
C ARG A 183 -13.03 -10.00 -13.31
N GLY A 184 -13.36 -8.92 -14.00
CA GLY A 184 -14.34 -8.96 -15.10
C GLY A 184 -13.85 -9.92 -16.19
N PRO A 185 -14.76 -10.47 -17.02
CA PRO A 185 -14.34 -11.26 -18.17
C PRO A 185 -13.39 -10.39 -19.00
N GLY A 186 -12.18 -10.90 -19.27
CA GLY A 186 -11.23 -10.20 -20.14
C GLY A 186 -11.87 -9.86 -21.48
N PRO A 187 -11.35 -8.86 -22.22
CA PRO A 187 -11.80 -8.66 -23.58
C PRO A 187 -11.58 -9.96 -24.35
N GLY A 188 -12.68 -10.55 -24.81
CA GLY A 188 -12.66 -11.70 -25.72
C GLY A 188 -12.17 -11.33 -27.11
#